data_AF-A0A2J8JK88-F1
#
_entry.id   AF-A0A2J8JK88-F1
#
_cell.length_a   1.000
_cell.length_b   1.000
_cell.length_c   1.000
_cell.angle_alpha   90.00
_cell.angle_beta   90.00
_cell.angle_gamma   90.00
#
_symmetry.space_group_name_H-M   'P 1'
#
loop_
_entity.id
_entity.type
_entity.pdbx_description
1 polymer ?
#
loop_
_entity_poly.entity_id
_entity_poly.type
_entity_poly.pdbx_seq_one_letter_code
_entity_poly.pdbx_strand_id
1 'polypeptide(L)'
;MVKLPFSLSLQLANSCPSPEDKATDPSMSEQDWSAIQNFCEQVNTDPNGPTHAPWLLAHKIQSPQEKEALYALTVLEMCMNHCGEKFHSEVAKFRFLNELIKVLSPKYLGSWATGKVKGRVIEIL
;
A
#
# COMPACT_ATOMS: atom_id res chain seq x y z
N MET A 1 -5.46 13.97 -25.91
CA MET A 1 -5.09 13.98 -24.47
C MET A 1 -4.45 12.64 -24.15
N VAL A 2 -3.11 12.61 -24.06
CA VAL A 2 -2.38 11.38 -23.72
C VAL A 2 -2.28 11.33 -22.19
N LYS A 3 -2.97 10.37 -21.55
CA LYS A 3 -2.76 10.08 -20.12
C LYS A 3 -1.32 9.61 -19.95
N LEU A 4 -0.56 10.28 -19.08
CA LEU A 4 0.81 9.88 -18.77
C LEU A 4 0.81 8.55 -18.01
N PRO A 5 1.80 7.67 -18.24
CA PRO A 5 1.91 6.41 -17.52
C PRO A 5 2.18 6.69 -16.03
N PHE A 6 1.63 5.85 -15.14
CA PHE A 6 1.71 5.97 -13.68
C PHE A 6 3.13 6.27 -13.16
N SER A 7 4.17 5.68 -13.78
CA SER A 7 5.58 5.96 -13.46
C SER A 7 6.03 7.39 -13.74
N LEU A 8 5.48 8.06 -14.77
CA LEU A 8 5.81 9.45 -15.10
C LEU A 8 5.05 10.44 -14.21
N SER A 9 3.86 10.08 -13.73
CA SER A 9 3.11 10.85 -12.73
C SER A 9 3.89 10.99 -11.43
N LEU A 10 4.61 9.93 -11.02
CA LEU A 10 5.52 9.90 -9.87
C LEU A 10 6.74 10.83 -10.05
N GLN A 11 7.24 11.01 -11.27
CA GLN A 11 8.44 11.83 -11.53
C GLN A 11 8.14 13.31 -11.78
N LEU A 12 6.90 13.67 -12.14
CA LEU A 12 6.53 15.05 -12.46
C LEU A 12 5.95 15.84 -11.26
N ALA A 13 5.64 15.19 -10.14
CA ALA A 13 5.04 15.84 -8.96
C ALA A 13 6.08 16.26 -7.90
N ASN A 14 7.12 17.01 -8.27
CA ASN A 14 8.08 17.57 -7.31
C ASN A 14 7.52 18.76 -6.48
N SER A 15 6.22 18.77 -6.17
CA SER A 15 5.59 19.81 -5.34
C SER A 15 4.36 19.35 -4.54
N CYS A 16 3.83 18.13 -4.75
CA CYS A 16 2.71 17.60 -3.96
C CYS A 16 2.92 16.10 -3.70
N PRO A 17 2.81 15.65 -2.43
CA PRO A 17 2.92 14.23 -2.13
C PRO A 17 1.76 13.48 -2.79
N SER A 18 2.10 12.30 -3.34
CA SER A 18 1.16 11.39 -3.98
C SER A 18 0.07 10.93 -3.00
N PRO A 19 -1.13 10.54 -3.45
CA PRO A 19 -2.20 10.05 -2.57
C PRO A 19 -1.73 8.89 -1.66
N GLU A 20 -0.90 8.00 -2.17
CA GLU A 20 -0.27 6.94 -1.40
C GLU A 20 0.65 7.46 -0.29
N ASP A 21 1.50 8.44 -0.57
CA ASP A 21 2.39 9.01 0.44
C ASP A 21 1.61 9.75 1.53
N LYS A 22 0.53 10.46 1.16
CA LYS A 22 -0.36 11.10 2.12
C LYS A 22 -1.12 10.09 2.98
N ALA A 23 -1.61 9.01 2.37
CA ALA A 23 -2.38 7.99 3.07
C ALA A 23 -1.54 7.18 4.07
N THR A 24 -0.22 7.15 3.89
CA THR A 24 0.73 6.42 4.75
C THR A 24 1.71 7.32 5.51
N ASP A 25 1.51 8.63 5.56
CA ASP A 25 2.46 9.56 6.18
C ASP A 25 2.55 9.35 7.72
N PRO A 26 3.71 8.92 8.25
CA PRO A 26 3.87 8.68 9.68
C PRO A 26 3.90 9.97 10.52
N SER A 27 4.12 11.14 9.90
CA SER A 27 4.13 12.44 10.60
C SER A 27 2.73 12.92 10.98
N MET A 28 1.71 12.45 10.27
CA MET A 28 0.30 12.77 10.55
C MET A 28 -0.14 12.11 11.85
N SER A 29 -0.83 12.86 12.73
CA SER A 29 -1.30 12.33 14.02
C SER A 29 -2.27 11.17 13.84
N GLU A 30 -3.18 11.30 12.88
CA GLU A 30 -4.22 10.34 12.52
C GLU A 30 -4.19 10.04 11.02
N GLN A 31 -4.92 9.01 10.60
CA GLN A 31 -4.92 8.57 9.21
C GLN A 31 -5.83 9.46 8.36
N ASP A 32 -5.35 9.90 7.19
CA ASP A 32 -6.12 10.75 6.29
C ASP A 32 -7.08 9.90 5.43
N TRP A 33 -8.33 9.77 5.90
CA TRP A 33 -9.38 9.02 5.21
C TRP A 33 -9.66 9.53 3.80
N SER A 34 -9.52 10.82 3.55
CA SER A 34 -9.69 11.39 2.21
C SER A 34 -8.58 10.92 1.28
N ALA A 35 -7.33 10.90 1.75
CA ALA A 35 -6.20 10.35 0.99
C ALA A 35 -6.40 8.86 0.68
N ILE A 36 -6.91 8.06 1.62
CA ILE A 36 -7.19 6.63 1.39
C ILE A 36 -8.27 6.44 0.32
N GLN A 37 -9.37 7.20 0.38
CA GLN A 37 -10.44 7.15 -0.60
C GLN A 37 -9.93 7.55 -1.99
N ASN A 38 -9.18 8.64 -2.07
CA ASN A 38 -8.57 9.10 -3.32
C ASN A 38 -7.62 8.06 -3.92
N PHE A 39 -6.83 7.37 -3.08
CA PHE A 39 -5.98 6.27 -3.53
C PHE A 39 -6.82 5.12 -4.12
N CYS A 40 -7.87 4.69 -3.43
CA CYS A 40 -8.76 3.63 -3.95
C CYS A 40 -9.43 4.03 -5.28
N GLU A 41 -9.88 5.27 -5.41
CA GLU A 41 -10.42 5.81 -6.67
C GLU A 41 -9.37 5.83 -7.77
N GLN A 42 -8.13 6.20 -7.46
CA GLN A 42 -7.03 6.18 -8.41
C GLN A 42 -6.71 4.76 -8.88
N VAL A 43 -6.71 3.77 -7.98
CA VAL A 43 -6.54 2.35 -8.33
C VAL A 43 -7.63 1.90 -9.31
N ASN A 44 -8.86 2.36 -9.13
CA ASN A 44 -10.00 1.97 -9.98
C ASN A 44 -10.02 2.69 -11.33
N THR A 45 -9.54 3.93 -11.39
CA THR A 45 -9.62 4.77 -12.59
C THR A 45 -8.39 4.66 -13.50
N ASP A 46 -7.24 4.23 -12.95
CA ASP A 46 -6.03 3.95 -13.73
C ASP A 46 -6.05 2.48 -14.23
N PRO A 47 -5.93 2.23 -15.55
CA PRO A 47 -5.83 0.87 -16.07
C PRO A 47 -4.64 0.06 -15.50
N ASN A 48 -3.57 0.71 -15.05
CA ASN A 48 -2.42 0.07 -14.41
C ASN A 48 -2.49 0.10 -12.87
N GLY A 49 -3.49 0.79 -12.31
CA GLY A 49 -3.69 0.95 -10.87
C GLY A 49 -3.68 -0.38 -10.12
N PRO A 50 -4.50 -1.38 -10.52
CA PRO A 50 -4.58 -2.67 -9.83
C PRO A 50 -3.26 -3.43 -9.82
N THR A 51 -2.42 -3.25 -10.84
CA THR A 51 -1.12 -3.93 -10.97
C THR A 51 -0.02 -3.23 -10.16
N HIS A 52 -0.05 -1.90 -10.08
CA HIS A 52 1.01 -1.11 -9.42
C HIS A 52 0.76 -0.88 -7.93
N ALA A 53 -0.50 -0.65 -7.53
CA ALA A 53 -0.85 -0.34 -6.14
C ALA A 53 -0.41 -1.42 -5.14
N PRO A 54 -0.58 -2.74 -5.41
CA PRO A 54 -0.06 -3.77 -4.52
C PRO A 54 1.46 -3.68 -4.31
N TRP A 55 2.22 -3.31 -5.34
CA TRP A 55 3.68 -3.18 -5.19
C TRP A 55 4.06 -1.99 -4.29
N LEU A 56 3.39 -0.85 -4.47
CA LEU A 56 3.58 0.33 -3.61
C LEU A 56 3.21 0.01 -2.15
N LEU A 57 2.06 -0.63 -1.95
CA LEU A 57 1.60 -1.03 -0.62
C LEU A 57 2.56 -2.03 0.03
N ALA A 58 3.04 -3.04 -0.71
CA ALA A 58 4.01 -3.99 -0.19
C ALA A 58 5.30 -3.31 0.28
N HIS A 59 5.76 -2.27 -0.41
CA HIS A 59 6.93 -1.49 0.01
C HIS A 59 6.66 -0.70 1.31
N LYS A 60 5.52 -0.03 1.41
CA LYS A 60 5.12 0.74 2.61
C LYS A 60 4.87 -0.15 3.83
N ILE A 61 4.27 -1.33 3.64
CA ILE A 61 4.04 -2.33 4.71
C ILE A 61 5.38 -2.84 5.29
N GLN A 62 6.43 -2.89 4.48
CA GLN A 62 7.79 -3.27 4.91
C GLN A 62 8.55 -2.11 5.59
N SER A 63 7.92 -0.95 5.78
CA SER A 63 8.57 0.19 6.41
C SER A 63 9.08 -0.16 7.83
N PRO A 64 10.29 0.30 8.20
CA PRO A 64 10.77 0.17 9.57
C PRO A 64 9.96 1.05 10.54
N GLN A 65 9.21 2.04 10.05
CA GLN A 65 8.33 2.87 10.86
C GLN A 65 7.00 2.16 11.08
N GLU A 66 6.73 1.75 12.32
CA GLU A 66 5.50 1.04 12.68
C GLU A 66 4.23 1.75 12.15
N LYS A 67 4.18 3.07 12.29
CA LYS A 67 3.00 3.86 11.91
C LYS A 67 2.75 3.86 10.40
N GLU A 68 3.79 4.02 9.60
CA GLU A 68 3.70 3.96 8.13
C GLU A 68 3.23 2.56 7.68
N ALA A 69 3.80 1.51 8.27
CA ALA A 69 3.40 0.13 7.96
C ALA A 69 1.93 -0.15 8.34
N LEU A 70 1.48 0.30 9.52
CA LEU A 70 0.10 0.15 9.95
C LEU A 70 -0.87 0.92 9.05
N TYR A 71 -0.53 2.15 8.67
CA TYR A 71 -1.35 2.93 7.75
C TYR A 71 -1.45 2.25 6.38
N ALA A 72 -0.34 1.72 5.86
CA ALA A 72 -0.33 0.97 4.61
C ALA A 72 -1.21 -0.29 4.67
N LEU A 73 -1.25 -0.99 5.81
CA LEU A 73 -2.13 -2.14 6.02
C LEU A 73 -3.62 -1.71 6.02
N THR A 74 -3.96 -0.57 6.62
CA THR A 74 -5.33 -0.03 6.52
C THR A 74 -5.67 0.34 5.07
N VAL A 75 -4.76 0.95 4.32
CA VAL A 75 -5.00 1.27 2.89
C VAL A 75 -5.23 -0.02 2.09
N LEU A 76 -4.43 -1.07 2.34
CA LEU A 76 -4.63 -2.37 1.71
C LEU A 76 -6.02 -2.93 1.99
N GLU A 77 -6.47 -2.91 3.25
CA GLU A 77 -7.82 -3.35 3.65
C GLU A 77 -8.91 -2.56 2.93
N MET A 78 -8.77 -1.24 2.84
CA MET A 78 -9.71 -0.39 2.11
C MET A 78 -9.73 -0.69 0.60
N CYS A 79 -8.58 -0.91 -0.03
CA CYS A 79 -8.52 -1.34 -1.43
C CYS A 79 -9.16 -2.72 -1.64
N MET A 80 -9.00 -3.65 -0.70
CA MET A 80 -9.70 -4.95 -0.76
C MET A 80 -11.22 -4.78 -0.66
N ASN A 81 -11.72 -3.78 0.05
CA ASN A 81 -13.16 -3.52 0.13
C ASN A 81 -13.74 -2.75 -1.06
N HIS A 82 -12.92 -1.94 -1.77
CA HIS A 82 -13.42 -0.97 -2.76
C HIS A 82 -12.87 -1.10 -4.19
N CYS A 83 -11.82 -1.90 -4.44
CA CYS A 83 -11.17 -1.96 -5.76
C CYS A 83 -11.52 -3.20 -6.61
N GLY A 84 -12.34 -4.10 -6.08
CA GLY A 84 -12.90 -5.24 -6.81
C GLY A 84 -11.89 -6.27 -7.33
N GLU A 85 -12.37 -7.16 -8.20
CA GLU A 85 -11.68 -8.40 -8.58
C GLU A 85 -10.30 -8.18 -9.22
N LYS A 86 -10.11 -7.10 -9.99
CA LYS A 86 -8.81 -6.81 -10.62
C LYS A 86 -7.72 -6.58 -9.60
N PHE A 87 -8.01 -5.83 -8.54
CA PHE A 87 -7.06 -5.60 -7.45
C PHE A 87 -6.88 -6.87 -6.61
N HIS A 88 -7.97 -7.56 -6.28
CA HIS A 88 -7.93 -8.83 -5.53
C HIS A 88 -7.04 -9.87 -6.21
N SER A 89 -7.15 -9.99 -7.54
CA SER A 89 -6.36 -10.93 -8.34
C SER A 89 -4.86 -10.65 -8.27
N GLU A 90 -4.44 -9.39 -8.14
CA GLU A 90 -3.03 -9.03 -8.00
C GLU A 90 -2.52 -9.28 -6.58
N VAL A 91 -3.34 -8.96 -5.56
CA VAL A 91 -3.03 -9.22 -4.14
C VAL A 91 -2.96 -10.72 -3.83
N ALA A 92 -3.79 -11.54 -4.47
CA ALA A 92 -3.81 -12.99 -4.27
C ALA A 92 -2.61 -13.73 -4.91
N LYS A 93 -1.78 -13.06 -5.72
CA LYS A 93 -0.60 -13.68 -6.32
C LYS A 93 0.50 -13.88 -5.29
N PHE A 94 1.22 -14.99 -5.41
CA PHE A 94 2.43 -15.27 -4.61
C PHE A 94 3.44 -14.12 -4.65
N ARG A 95 3.52 -13.37 -5.75
CA ARG A 95 4.39 -12.20 -5.85
C ARG A 95 4.11 -11.18 -4.74
N PHE A 96 2.84 -10.87 -4.45
CA PHE A 96 2.47 -9.95 -3.38
C PHE A 96 2.52 -10.63 -2.01
N LEU A 97 1.95 -11.83 -1.89
CA LEU A 97 1.92 -12.58 -0.62
C LEU A 97 3.33 -12.83 -0.05
N ASN A 98 4.32 -13.10 -0.92
CA ASN A 98 5.71 -13.27 -0.50
C ASN A 98 6.30 -12.01 0.15
N GLU A 99 5.85 -10.82 -0.24
CA GLU A 99 6.27 -9.58 0.42
C GLU A 99 5.71 -9.47 1.85
N LEU A 100 4.47 -9.92 2.09
CA LEU A 100 3.90 -9.98 3.43
C LEU A 100 4.59 -11.06 4.29
N ILE A 101 4.91 -12.22 3.71
CA ILE A 101 5.63 -13.29 4.40
C ILE A 101 7.03 -12.82 4.87
N LYS A 102 7.71 -11.95 4.11
CA LYS A 102 8.99 -11.36 4.54
C LYS A 102 8.85 -10.55 5.83
N VAL A 103 7.73 -9.88 6.04
CA VAL A 103 7.43 -9.11 7.28
C VAL A 103 7.27 -10.03 8.48
N LEU A 104 6.73 -11.23 8.28
CA LEU A 104 6.53 -12.21 9.35
C LEU A 104 7.78 -13.04 9.65
N SER A 105 8.62 -13.28 8.64
CA SER A 105 9.75 -14.20 8.75
C SER A 105 10.94 -13.57 9.48
N PRO A 106 11.43 -14.17 10.59
CA PRO A 106 12.62 -13.69 11.29
C PRO A 106 13.90 -13.71 10.43
N LYS A 107 13.92 -14.52 9.37
CA LYS A 107 15.03 -14.58 8.39
C LYS A 107 15.11 -13.33 7.50
N TYR A 108 14.04 -12.54 7.44
CA TYR A 108 13.95 -11.33 6.64
C TYR A 108 13.68 -10.13 7.56
N LEU A 109 12.45 -9.61 7.57
CA LEU A 109 12.09 -8.40 8.31
C LEU A 109 11.42 -8.69 9.66
N GLY A 110 11.10 -9.94 9.98
CA GLY A 110 10.36 -10.31 11.18
C GLY A 110 11.03 -9.92 12.51
N SER A 111 12.36 -9.74 12.50
CA SER A 111 13.14 -9.23 13.64
C SER A 111 13.01 -7.72 13.83
N TRP A 112 12.66 -6.98 12.78
CA TRP A 112 12.54 -5.52 12.74
C TRP A 112 11.09 -5.06 12.84
N ALA A 113 10.17 -5.84 12.27
CA ALA A 113 8.73 -5.58 12.37
C ALA A 113 8.23 -5.79 13.80
N THR A 114 7.43 -4.83 14.28
CA THR A 114 6.86 -4.89 15.62
C THR A 114 5.82 -5.99 15.74
N GLY A 115 5.50 -6.41 16.98
CA GLY A 115 4.46 -7.41 17.23
C GLY A 115 3.09 -6.98 16.67
N LYS A 116 2.79 -5.68 16.71
CA LYS A 116 1.55 -5.11 16.22
C LYS A 116 1.43 -5.18 14.69
N VAL A 117 2.48 -4.84 13.96
CA VAL A 117 2.52 -4.96 12.49
C VAL A 117 2.38 -6.44 12.09
N LYS A 118 3.14 -7.34 12.73
CA LYS A 118 3.05 -8.78 12.46
C LYS A 118 1.65 -9.34 12.72
N GLY A 119 1.02 -8.94 13.84
CA GLY A 119 -0.35 -9.32 14.15
C GLY A 119 -1.34 -8.89 13.06
N ARG A 120 -1.26 -7.63 12.62
CA ARG A 120 -2.13 -7.11 11.55
C ARG A 120 -1.89 -7.79 10.20
N VAL A 121 -0.64 -8.12 9.86
CA VAL A 121 -0.34 -8.89 8.64
C VAL A 121 -0.95 -10.29 8.71
N ILE A 122 -0.94 -10.94 9.87
CA ILE A 122 -1.58 -12.26 10.07
C ILE A 122 -3.09 -12.18 9.95
N GLU A 123 -3.74 -11.11 10.45
CA GLU A 123 -5.19 -10.92 10.34
C GLU A 123 -5.66 -10.70 8.89
N ILE A 124 -4.79 -10.17 8.02
CA ILE A 124 -5.09 -9.87 6.61
C ILE A 124 -4.86 -11.09 5.70
N LEU A 125 -3.94 -12.00 6.06
CA LEU A 125 -3.62 -13.22 5.31
C LEU A 125 -4.68 -14.31 5.54
#